data_AF-A0A0Q3H9I1-F1
#
_entry.id   AF-A0A0Q3H9I1-F1
#
_cell.length_a   1.000
_cell.length_b   1.000
_cell.length_c   1.000
_cell.angle_alpha   90.00
_cell.angle_beta   90.00
_cell.angle_gamma   90.00
#
_symmetry.space_group_name_H-M   'P 1'
#
loop_
_entity.id
_entity.type
_entity.pdbx_description
1 polymer ?
#
loop_
_entity_poly.entity_id
_entity_poly.type
_entity_poly.pdbx_seq_one_letter_code
_entity_poly.pdbx_strand_id
1 'polypeptide(L)'
;MEALRATTARLFELARAVHPRRAALKLLRQRVTLALVIANLDRAFCADLNKAVTEVCDAFSRDAGEAADLAARLDAMRRGGNGNGNGGVPAVASSPLLASIAGLSGDGLYRALMALQLPAAAPADVHLEAALAAKRLTLRDRLDSFIDILGAKIGDVPEPEACTRFLAFLDRHMSLDSYIEAHLNLAGAPPPAAS
;
A
#
# COMPACT_ATOMS: atom_id res chain seq x y z
N MET A 1 -17.49 9.50 21.36
CA MET A 1 -16.19 10.21 21.33
C MET A 1 -14.99 9.33 21.69
N GLU A 2 -15.01 8.56 22.78
CA GLU A 2 -13.87 7.68 23.14
C GLU A 2 -13.52 6.66 22.06
N ALA A 3 -14.53 5.96 21.52
CA ALA A 3 -14.34 5.03 20.41
C ALA A 3 -13.61 5.69 19.21
N LEU A 4 -14.07 6.86 18.77
CA LEU A 4 -13.45 7.61 17.67
C LEU A 4 -11.99 8.00 17.98
N ARG A 5 -11.66 8.36 19.23
CA ARG A 5 -10.27 8.65 19.63
C ARG A 5 -9.39 7.39 19.57
N ALA A 6 -9.90 6.24 19.99
CA ALA A 6 -9.19 4.97 19.88
C ALA A 6 -8.97 4.58 18.41
N THR A 7 -10.00 4.68 17.57
CA THR A 7 -9.91 4.34 16.14
C THR A 7 -8.97 5.27 15.39
N THR A 8 -8.98 6.57 15.69
CA THR A 8 -8.03 7.53 15.09
C THR A 8 -6.59 7.28 15.55
N ALA A 9 -6.36 6.86 16.80
CA ALA A 9 -5.04 6.43 17.25
C ALA A 9 -4.55 5.20 16.47
N ARG A 10 -5.41 4.19 16.29
CA ARG A 10 -5.12 3.02 15.45
C ARG A 10 -4.78 3.42 14.01
N LEU A 11 -5.51 4.37 13.43
CA LEU A 11 -5.22 4.89 12.10
C LEU A 11 -3.81 5.49 12.01
N PHE A 12 -3.36 6.27 13.01
CA PHE A 12 -2.00 6.82 12.99
C PHE A 12 -0.91 5.75 13.09
N GLU A 13 -1.13 4.68 13.86
CA GLU A 13 -0.19 3.56 13.92
C GLU A 13 -0.09 2.85 12.56
N LEU A 14 -1.23 2.53 11.95
CA LEU A 14 -1.29 1.91 10.62
C LEU A 14 -0.66 2.83 9.55
N ALA A 15 -0.98 4.13 9.61
CA ALA A 15 -0.42 5.12 8.70
C ALA A 15 1.10 5.23 8.85
N ARG A 16 1.68 5.09 10.05
CA ARG A 16 3.15 5.09 10.20
C ARG A 16 3.80 3.84 9.63
N ALA A 17 3.13 2.69 9.76
CA ALA A 17 3.65 1.40 9.27
C ALA A 17 3.82 1.37 7.74
N VAL A 18 3.05 2.16 6.98
CA VAL A 18 3.15 2.21 5.50
C VAL A 18 4.25 3.15 4.97
N HIS A 19 5.07 3.70 5.86
CA HIS A 19 6.15 4.67 5.55
C HIS A 19 5.70 5.79 4.58
N PRO A 20 4.63 6.53 4.92
CA PRO A 20 4.09 7.57 4.07
C PRO A 20 5.03 8.78 4.02
N ARG A 21 4.78 9.66 3.04
CA ARG A 21 5.48 10.94 2.97
C ARG A 21 5.22 11.75 4.24
N ARG A 22 6.23 12.45 4.74
CA ARG A 22 6.11 13.31 5.93
C ARG A 22 4.98 14.35 5.80
N ALA A 23 4.79 14.86 4.57
CA ALA A 23 3.69 15.77 4.25
C ALA A 23 2.32 15.11 4.43
N ALA A 24 2.14 13.86 3.98
CA ALA A 24 0.89 13.12 4.12
C ALA A 24 0.53 12.87 5.59
N LEU A 25 1.49 12.48 6.44
CA LEU A 25 1.25 12.34 7.90
C LEU A 25 0.87 13.65 8.56
N LYS A 26 1.51 14.76 8.16
CA LYS A 26 1.18 16.09 8.68
C LYS A 26 -0.24 16.48 8.29
N LEU A 27 -0.61 16.26 7.03
CA LEU A 27 -1.93 16.56 6.50
C LEU A 27 -3.00 15.69 7.17
N LEU A 28 -2.77 14.39 7.29
CA LEU A 28 -3.63 13.47 8.05
C LEU A 28 -3.87 13.97 9.47
N ARG A 29 -2.79 14.37 10.17
CA ARG A 29 -2.90 14.86 11.55
C ARG A 29 -3.75 16.13 11.65
N GLN A 30 -3.55 17.07 10.73
CA GLN A 30 -4.34 18.30 10.68
C GLN A 30 -5.83 18.00 10.42
N ARG A 31 -6.12 17.21 9.39
CA ARG A 31 -7.50 16.87 8.99
C ARG A 31 -8.23 16.06 10.06
N VAL A 32 -7.58 15.07 10.68
CA VAL A 32 -8.16 14.31 11.80
C VAL A 32 -8.42 15.21 13.01
N THR A 33 -7.52 16.15 13.32
CA THR A 33 -7.73 17.08 14.44
C THR A 33 -8.97 17.94 14.21
N LEU A 34 -9.12 18.51 13.01
CA LEU A 34 -10.31 19.30 12.66
C LEU A 34 -11.58 18.44 12.64
N ALA A 35 -11.52 17.22 12.09
CA ALA A 35 -12.63 16.28 12.09
C ALA A 35 -13.07 15.92 13.52
N LEU A 36 -12.14 15.75 14.46
CA LEU A 36 -12.46 15.53 15.86
C LEU A 36 -13.17 16.73 16.50
N VAL A 37 -12.81 17.97 16.13
CA VAL A 37 -13.52 19.18 16.59
C VAL A 37 -14.97 19.17 16.08
N ILE A 38 -15.16 18.95 14.78
CA ILE A 38 -16.50 18.87 14.17
C ILE A 38 -17.33 17.75 14.82
N ALA A 39 -16.73 16.58 15.04
CA ALA A 39 -17.40 15.44 15.69
C ALA A 39 -17.83 15.70 17.15
N ASN A 40 -17.20 16.64 17.85
CA ASN A 40 -17.67 17.06 19.18
C ASN A 40 -18.94 17.93 19.09
N LEU A 41 -19.16 18.60 17.96
CA LEU A 41 -20.29 19.51 17.74
C LEU A 41 -21.45 18.81 17.02
N ASP A 42 -21.17 17.78 16.22
CA ASP A 42 -22.14 17.03 15.44
C ASP A 42 -22.04 15.52 15.69
N ARG A 43 -23.09 14.96 16.29
CA ARG A 43 -23.18 13.52 16.59
C ARG A 43 -23.34 12.65 15.34
N ALA A 44 -24.05 13.12 14.33
CA ALA A 44 -24.21 12.37 13.08
C ALA A 44 -22.87 12.28 12.37
N PHE A 45 -22.17 13.41 12.26
CA PHE A 45 -20.80 13.44 11.75
C PHE A 45 -19.85 12.56 12.57
N CYS A 46 -19.96 12.55 13.90
CA CYS A 46 -19.15 11.68 14.75
C CYS A 46 -19.37 10.19 14.44
N ALA A 47 -20.61 9.76 14.23
CA ALA A 47 -20.93 8.37 13.91
C ALA A 47 -20.38 8.00 12.52
N ASP A 48 -20.62 8.85 11.52
CA ASP A 48 -20.15 8.65 10.15
C ASP A 48 -18.62 8.61 10.05
N LEU A 49 -17.94 9.53 10.74
CA LEU A 49 -16.48 9.56 10.81
C LEU A 49 -15.94 8.31 11.50
N ASN A 50 -16.55 7.89 12.62
CA ASN A 50 -16.09 6.68 13.31
C ASN A 50 -16.24 5.44 12.43
N LYS A 51 -17.35 5.31 11.70
CA LYS A 51 -17.56 4.24 10.73
C LYS A 51 -16.49 4.28 9.63
N ALA A 52 -16.30 5.43 8.99
CA ALA A 52 -15.32 5.58 7.91
C ALA A 52 -13.88 5.27 8.36
N VAL A 53 -13.47 5.77 9.53
CA VAL A 53 -12.13 5.49 10.06
C VAL A 53 -11.97 4.00 10.40
N THR A 54 -13.01 3.35 10.90
CA THR A 54 -13.00 1.91 11.22
C THR A 54 -12.83 1.07 9.95
N GLU A 55 -13.66 1.31 8.93
CA GLU A 55 -13.59 0.61 7.63
C GLU A 55 -12.20 0.77 6.99
N VAL A 56 -11.63 1.97 7.08
CA VAL A 56 -10.28 2.26 6.59
C VAL A 56 -9.24 1.50 7.39
N CYS A 57 -9.31 1.48 8.73
CA CYS A 57 -8.37 0.73 9.56
C CYS A 57 -8.41 -0.77 9.26
N ASP A 58 -9.58 -1.32 9.00
CA ASP A 58 -9.74 -2.74 8.70
C ASP A 58 -9.20 -3.07 7.30
N ALA A 59 -9.44 -2.21 6.30
CA ALA A 59 -8.82 -2.33 4.99
C ALA A 59 -7.28 -2.25 5.08
N PHE A 60 -6.75 -1.28 5.82
CA PHE A 60 -5.30 -1.15 6.06
C PHE A 60 -4.72 -2.38 6.73
N SER A 61 -5.40 -2.92 7.75
CA SER A 61 -4.91 -4.08 8.49
C SER A 61 -4.83 -5.31 7.58
N ARG A 62 -5.85 -5.51 6.74
CA ARG A 62 -5.88 -6.59 5.74
C ARG A 62 -4.75 -6.43 4.72
N ASP A 63 -4.67 -5.26 4.09
CA ASP A 63 -3.69 -4.98 3.05
C ASP A 63 -2.23 -5.05 3.58
N ALA A 64 -2.01 -4.61 4.82
CA ALA A 64 -0.71 -4.70 5.49
C ALA A 64 -0.35 -6.14 5.85
N GLY A 65 -1.33 -6.95 6.28
CA GLY A 65 -1.15 -8.38 6.49
C GLY A 65 -0.73 -9.09 5.20
N GLU A 66 -1.44 -8.86 4.10
CA GLU A 66 -1.09 -9.42 2.80
C GLU A 66 0.32 -8.98 2.35
N ALA A 67 0.67 -7.70 2.52
CA ALA A 67 2.03 -7.22 2.20
C ALA A 67 3.11 -7.89 3.08
N ALA A 68 2.82 -8.16 4.36
CA ALA A 68 3.72 -8.86 5.27
C ALA A 68 3.89 -10.33 4.87
N ASP A 69 2.81 -11.01 4.48
CA ASP A 69 2.83 -12.40 4.01
C ASP A 69 3.65 -12.53 2.72
N LEU A 70 3.47 -11.60 1.77
CA LEU A 70 4.29 -11.53 0.55
C LEU A 70 5.77 -11.32 0.86
N ALA A 71 6.08 -10.42 1.80
CA ALA A 71 7.46 -10.19 2.23
C ALA A 71 8.06 -11.44 2.89
N ALA A 72 7.32 -12.11 3.77
CA ALA A 72 7.75 -13.34 4.43
C ALA A 72 8.00 -14.47 3.42
N ARG A 73 7.12 -14.63 2.42
CA ARG A 73 7.30 -15.60 1.33
C ARG A 73 8.53 -15.29 0.49
N LEU A 74 8.78 -14.01 0.18
CA LEU A 74 9.99 -13.58 -0.54
C LEU A 74 11.26 -13.88 0.24
N ASP A 75 11.28 -13.58 1.54
CA ASP A 75 12.41 -13.86 2.41
C ASP A 75 12.65 -15.37 2.59
N ALA A 76 11.60 -16.19 2.55
CA ALA A 76 11.73 -17.64 2.58
C ALA A 76 12.37 -18.18 1.29
N MET A 77 11.96 -17.70 0.11
CA MET A 77 12.55 -18.11 -1.16
C MET A 77 14.04 -17.74 -1.25
N ARG A 78 14.38 -16.52 -0.86
CA ARG A 78 15.78 -16.05 -0.84
C ARG A 78 16.66 -16.85 0.12
N ARG A 79 16.11 -17.29 1.26
CA ARG A 79 16.83 -18.15 2.22
C ARG A 79 16.94 -19.60 1.75
N GLY A 80 15.91 -20.14 1.10
CA GLY A 80 15.90 -21.50 0.56
C GLY A 80 16.84 -21.69 -0.65
N GLY A 81 17.08 -20.64 -1.44
CA GLY A 81 17.99 -20.67 -2.59
C GLY A 81 19.49 -20.77 -2.24
N ASN A 82 19.88 -20.46 -0.99
CA ASN A 82 21.28 -20.43 -0.55
C ASN A 82 21.78 -21.75 0.08
N GLY A 83 21.10 -22.87 -0.19
CA GLY A 83 21.36 -24.18 0.40
C GLY A 83 22.49 -25.00 -0.21
N ASN A 84 23.56 -24.40 -0.76
CA ASN A 84 24.74 -25.17 -1.15
C ASN A 84 26.05 -24.38 -0.98
N GLY A 85 26.85 -24.78 0.02
CA GLY A 85 28.30 -24.61 0.02
C GLY A 85 28.88 -23.28 0.52
N ASN A 86 29.31 -23.32 1.79
CA ASN A 86 30.43 -22.57 2.39
C ASN A 86 30.23 -21.09 2.77
N GLY A 87 30.69 -20.78 3.98
CA GLY A 87 30.46 -19.53 4.69
C GLY A 87 30.95 -18.28 3.95
N GLY A 88 30.01 -17.38 3.69
CA GLY A 88 30.25 -16.01 3.30
C GLY A 88 28.95 -15.24 3.54
N VAL A 89 29.04 -14.12 4.25
CA VAL A 89 27.92 -13.21 4.55
C VAL A 89 27.08 -13.01 3.28
N PRO A 90 25.75 -13.23 3.29
CA PRO A 90 24.96 -13.07 2.08
C PRO A 90 24.94 -11.59 1.76
N ALA A 91 25.72 -11.18 0.76
CA ALA A 91 25.43 -9.98 0.02
C ALA A 91 24.01 -10.16 -0.50
N VAL A 92 23.06 -9.40 0.07
CA VAL A 92 21.72 -9.24 -0.48
C VAL A 92 21.95 -8.86 -1.93
N ALA A 93 21.85 -9.83 -2.85
CA ALA A 93 21.94 -9.55 -4.26
C ALA A 93 20.77 -8.64 -4.55
N SER A 94 21.05 -7.33 -4.66
CA SER A 94 20.05 -6.32 -4.96
C SER A 94 19.41 -6.75 -6.27
N SER A 95 18.16 -7.23 -6.19
CA SER A 95 17.41 -7.58 -7.38
C SER A 95 17.44 -6.38 -8.34
N PRO A 96 17.73 -6.60 -9.63
CA PRO A 96 17.76 -5.54 -10.64
C PRO A 96 16.44 -4.74 -10.65
N LEU A 97 15.33 -5.41 -10.33
CA LEU A 97 14.02 -4.80 -10.19
C LEU A 97 13.95 -3.85 -8.99
N LEU A 98 14.45 -4.29 -7.82
CA LEU A 98 14.53 -3.41 -6.65
C LEU A 98 15.43 -2.20 -6.91
N ALA A 99 16.52 -2.37 -7.67
CA ALA A 99 17.39 -1.26 -8.06
C ALA A 99 16.70 -0.28 -9.02
N SER A 100 15.90 -0.78 -9.99
CA SER A 100 15.23 0.08 -10.96
C SER A 100 14.04 0.86 -10.39
N ILE A 101 13.39 0.33 -9.35
CA ILE A 101 12.28 1.01 -8.66
C ILE A 101 12.70 1.68 -7.34
N ALA A 102 13.98 1.57 -6.95
CA ALA A 102 14.50 2.19 -5.75
C ALA A 102 14.32 3.71 -5.79
N GLY A 103 13.80 4.28 -4.69
CA GLY A 103 13.58 5.72 -4.58
C GLY A 103 12.34 6.25 -5.32
N LEU A 104 11.67 5.44 -6.14
CA LEU A 104 10.40 5.83 -6.76
C LEU A 104 9.27 5.84 -5.71
N SER A 105 8.32 6.76 -5.87
CA SER A 105 7.12 6.84 -5.03
C SER A 105 5.93 7.39 -5.81
N GLY A 106 4.71 7.07 -5.35
CA GLY A 106 3.46 7.52 -5.97
C GLY A 106 3.43 7.20 -7.48
N ASP A 107 3.08 8.19 -8.29
CA ASP A 107 2.93 8.05 -9.75
C ASP A 107 4.18 7.54 -10.46
N GLY A 108 5.38 7.91 -9.97
CA GLY A 108 6.63 7.43 -10.55
C GLY A 108 6.78 5.91 -10.37
N LEU A 109 6.45 5.42 -9.17
CA LEU A 109 6.46 3.98 -8.89
C LEU A 109 5.34 3.27 -9.65
N TYR A 110 4.14 3.86 -9.69
CA TYR A 110 3.02 3.31 -10.46
C TYR A 110 3.39 3.11 -11.94
N ARG A 111 3.88 4.16 -12.60
CA ARG A 111 4.28 4.09 -14.02
C ARG A 111 5.40 3.09 -14.23
N ALA A 112 6.38 3.03 -13.33
CA ALA A 112 7.46 2.05 -13.43
C ALA A 112 6.94 0.63 -13.32
N LEU A 113 6.01 0.34 -12.39
CA LEU A 113 5.39 -0.98 -12.26
C LEU A 113 4.56 -1.35 -13.49
N MET A 114 3.75 -0.43 -14.01
CA MET A 114 2.93 -0.70 -15.20
C MET A 114 3.77 -0.84 -16.48
N ALA A 115 4.92 -0.17 -16.55
CA ALA A 115 5.87 -0.31 -17.66
C ALA A 115 6.81 -1.53 -17.51
N LEU A 116 6.81 -2.18 -16.35
CA LEU A 116 7.71 -3.29 -16.07
C LEU A 116 7.26 -4.53 -16.82
N GLN A 117 7.97 -4.84 -17.90
CA GLN A 117 7.75 -6.05 -18.69
C GLN A 117 8.65 -7.18 -18.18
N LEU A 118 8.19 -7.89 -17.14
CA LEU A 118 8.85 -9.13 -16.73
C LEU A 118 8.42 -10.28 -17.64
N PRO A 119 9.36 -11.03 -18.25
CA PRO A 119 9.00 -12.23 -18.98
C PRO A 119 8.41 -13.27 -18.00
N ALA A 120 7.46 -14.09 -18.46
CA ALA A 120 6.84 -15.13 -17.65
C ALA A 120 7.84 -16.19 -17.13
N ALA A 121 9.00 -16.30 -17.79
CA ALA A 121 10.11 -17.16 -17.36
C ALA A 121 11.03 -16.50 -16.32
N ALA A 122 10.75 -15.27 -15.90
CA ALA A 122 11.53 -14.62 -14.87
C ALA A 122 11.41 -15.40 -13.54
N PRO A 123 12.44 -15.32 -12.68
CA PRO A 123 12.42 -16.01 -11.39
C PRO A 123 11.19 -15.64 -10.53
N ALA A 124 10.67 -16.62 -9.79
CA ALA A 124 9.47 -16.45 -8.97
C ALA A 124 9.63 -15.37 -7.88
N ASP A 125 10.84 -15.18 -7.35
CA ASP A 125 11.17 -14.12 -6.42
C ASP A 125 11.10 -12.72 -7.05
N VAL A 126 11.48 -12.57 -8.32
CA VAL A 126 11.35 -11.32 -9.07
C VAL A 126 9.87 -10.96 -9.30
N HIS A 127 9.03 -11.95 -9.65
CA HIS A 127 7.58 -11.74 -9.73
C HIS A 127 6.97 -11.37 -8.37
N LEU A 128 7.39 -12.03 -7.30
CA LEU A 128 6.90 -11.74 -5.95
C LEU A 128 7.35 -10.36 -5.45
N GLU A 129 8.54 -9.90 -5.81
CA GLU A 129 9.00 -8.53 -5.53
C GLU A 129 8.14 -7.48 -6.23
N ALA A 130 7.79 -7.71 -7.49
CA ALA A 130 6.90 -6.83 -8.25
C ALA A 130 5.52 -6.73 -7.57
N ALA A 131 4.94 -7.88 -7.20
CA ALA A 131 3.66 -7.95 -6.48
C ALA A 131 3.74 -7.23 -5.12
N LEU A 132 4.82 -7.43 -4.36
CA LEU A 132 5.04 -6.77 -3.08
C LEU A 132 5.18 -5.25 -3.23
N ALA A 133 5.91 -4.78 -4.23
CA ALA A 133 6.06 -3.36 -4.52
C ALA A 133 4.72 -2.70 -4.89
N ALA A 134 3.92 -3.37 -5.74
CA ALA A 134 2.57 -2.95 -6.08
C ALA A 134 1.65 -2.91 -4.84
N LYS A 135 1.64 -3.96 -4.01
CA LYS A 135 0.82 -4.00 -2.78
C LYS A 135 1.17 -2.88 -1.80
N ARG A 136 2.47 -2.58 -1.64
CA ARG A 136 2.94 -1.45 -0.82
C ARG A 136 2.51 -0.09 -1.40
N LEU A 137 2.44 0.04 -2.71
CA LEU A 137 1.93 1.23 -3.36
C LEU A 137 0.44 1.40 -3.12
N THR A 138 -0.34 0.33 -3.25
CA THR A 138 -1.78 0.29 -2.96
C THR A 138 -2.09 0.80 -1.54
N LEU A 139 -1.33 0.34 -0.54
CA LEU A 139 -1.44 0.81 0.84
C LEU A 139 -1.24 2.32 0.98
N ARG A 140 -0.25 2.88 0.27
CA ARG A 140 0.03 4.32 0.31
C ARG A 140 -1.06 5.12 -0.40
N ASP A 141 -1.49 4.68 -1.57
CA ASP A 141 -2.54 5.35 -2.35
C ASP A 141 -3.88 5.36 -1.59
N ARG A 142 -4.19 4.28 -0.85
CA ARG A 142 -5.36 4.21 0.04
C ARG A 142 -5.29 5.25 1.17
N LEU A 143 -4.09 5.53 1.71
CA LEU A 143 -3.91 6.55 2.75
C LEU A 143 -4.15 7.95 2.18
N ASP A 144 -3.55 8.23 1.04
CA ASP A 144 -3.70 9.52 0.36
C ASP A 144 -5.17 9.76 -0.03
N SER A 145 -5.85 8.73 -0.56
CA SER A 145 -7.29 8.77 -0.85
C SER A 145 -8.14 9.05 0.39
N PHE A 146 -7.87 8.37 1.51
CA PHE A 146 -8.56 8.64 2.78
C PHE A 146 -8.34 10.07 3.27
N ILE A 147 -7.11 10.58 3.18
CA ILE A 147 -6.76 11.95 3.55
C ILE A 147 -7.60 12.94 2.73
N ASP A 148 -7.77 12.72 1.42
CA ASP A 148 -8.57 13.57 0.54
C ASP A 148 -10.07 13.50 0.82
N ILE A 149 -10.63 12.31 1.02
CA ILE A 149 -12.04 12.13 1.41
C ILE A 149 -12.31 12.84 2.74
N LEU A 150 -11.41 12.69 3.71
CA LEU A 150 -11.53 13.37 4.99
C LEU A 150 -11.46 14.89 4.82
N GLY A 151 -10.61 15.37 3.91
CA GLY A 151 -10.51 16.78 3.53
C GLY A 151 -11.82 17.33 2.99
N ALA A 152 -12.51 16.59 2.12
CA ALA A 152 -13.82 17.00 1.62
C ALA A 152 -14.89 17.01 2.72
N LYS A 153 -14.91 15.99 3.58
CA LYS A 153 -15.87 15.90 4.69
C LYS A 153 -15.77 17.06 5.69
N ILE A 154 -14.59 17.64 5.85
CA ILE A 154 -14.35 18.79 6.75
C ILE A 154 -14.33 20.14 6.03
N GLY A 155 -14.59 20.17 4.73
CA GLY A 155 -14.61 21.39 3.90
C GLY A 155 -13.24 21.97 3.55
N ASP A 156 -12.15 21.22 3.74
CA ASP A 156 -10.77 21.61 3.40
C ASP A 156 -10.44 21.36 1.91
N VAL A 157 -11.19 20.47 1.26
CA VAL A 157 -11.05 20.15 -0.17
C VAL A 157 -12.42 20.27 -0.84
N PRO A 158 -12.53 20.90 -2.03
CA PRO A 158 -13.78 20.89 -2.78
C PRO A 158 -14.25 19.47 -3.08
N GLU A 159 -15.53 19.17 -2.84
CA GLU A 159 -16.09 17.83 -3.08
C GLU A 159 -15.87 17.32 -4.51
N PRO A 160 -16.03 18.13 -5.59
CA PRO A 160 -15.76 17.67 -6.95
C PRO A 160 -14.30 17.23 -7.17
N GLU A 161 -13.36 17.92 -6.51
CA GLU A 161 -11.93 17.64 -6.57
C GLU A 161 -11.61 16.32 -5.86
N ALA A 162 -12.16 16.11 -4.66
CA ALA A 162 -12.02 14.86 -3.93
C ALA A 162 -12.66 13.67 -4.67
N CYS A 163 -13.83 13.86 -5.28
CA CYS A 163 -14.47 12.84 -6.12
C CYS A 163 -13.60 12.47 -7.33
N THR A 164 -13.03 13.45 -8.01
CA THR A 164 -12.12 13.21 -9.15
C THR A 164 -10.89 12.41 -8.72
N ARG A 165 -10.27 12.77 -7.58
CA ARG A 165 -9.13 12.02 -7.03
C ARG A 165 -9.52 10.61 -6.60
N PHE A 166 -10.70 10.44 -6.02
CA PHE A 166 -11.20 9.12 -5.62
C PHE A 166 -11.42 8.20 -6.82
N LEU A 167 -11.98 8.70 -7.92
CA LEU A 167 -12.13 7.93 -9.16
C LEU A 167 -10.77 7.52 -9.75
N ALA A 168 -9.81 8.43 -9.77
CA ALA A 168 -8.44 8.12 -10.20
C ALA A 168 -7.77 7.07 -9.28
N PHE A 169 -8.02 7.14 -7.98
CA PHE A 169 -7.59 6.12 -7.02
C PHE A 169 -8.20 4.75 -7.35
N LEU A 170 -9.51 4.66 -7.62
CA LEU A 170 -10.17 3.40 -7.95
C LEU A 170 -9.60 2.77 -9.23
N ASP A 171 -9.45 3.55 -10.29
CA ASP A 171 -8.87 3.11 -11.56
C ASP A 171 -7.47 2.53 -11.39
N ARG A 172 -6.63 3.26 -10.65
CA ARG A 172 -5.27 2.83 -10.32
C ARG A 172 -5.25 1.58 -9.43
N HIS A 173 -6.16 1.48 -8.46
CA HIS A 173 -6.24 0.33 -7.57
C HIS A 173 -6.64 -0.94 -8.33
N MET A 174 -7.61 -0.86 -9.25
CA MET A 174 -7.99 -1.99 -10.11
C MET A 174 -6.82 -2.46 -10.99
N SER A 175 -6.07 -1.50 -11.55
CA SER A 175 -4.88 -1.80 -12.35
C SER A 175 -3.78 -2.48 -11.52
N LEU A 176 -3.54 -2.00 -10.29
CA LEU A 176 -2.58 -2.60 -9.36
C LEU A 176 -3.02 -3.98 -8.88
N ASP A 177 -4.31 -4.20 -8.60
CA ASP A 177 -4.81 -5.51 -8.17
C ASP A 177 -4.63 -6.56 -9.28
N SER A 178 -4.98 -6.20 -10.52
CA SER A 178 -4.78 -7.06 -11.69
C SER A 178 -3.30 -7.39 -11.90
N TYR A 179 -2.42 -6.39 -11.71
CA TYR A 179 -0.98 -6.57 -11.76
C TYR A 179 -0.47 -7.51 -10.68
N ILE A 180 -0.88 -7.30 -9.42
CA ILE A 180 -0.50 -8.16 -8.28
C ILE A 180 -0.91 -9.60 -8.57
N GLU A 181 -2.17 -9.84 -8.96
CA GLU A 181 -2.68 -11.18 -9.25
C GLU A 181 -1.88 -11.88 -10.37
N ALA A 182 -1.60 -11.18 -11.47
CA ALA A 182 -0.80 -11.72 -12.56
C ALA A 182 0.61 -12.15 -12.09
N HIS A 183 1.27 -11.31 -11.29
CA HIS A 183 2.60 -11.62 -10.76
C HIS A 183 2.57 -12.73 -9.70
N LEU A 184 1.52 -12.84 -8.88
CA LEU A 184 1.37 -13.93 -7.93
C LEU A 184 1.14 -15.28 -8.62
N ASN A 185 0.37 -15.30 -9.70
CA ASN A 185 0.16 -16.49 -10.52
C ASN A 185 1.47 -16.97 -11.15
N LEU A 186 2.26 -16.05 -11.70
CA LEU A 186 3.58 -16.37 -12.27
C LEU A 186 4.59 -16.82 -11.21
N ALA A 187 4.56 -16.24 -10.01
CA ALA A 187 5.40 -16.69 -8.89
C ALA A 187 4.97 -18.05 -8.29
N GLY A 188 3.75 -18.51 -8.58
CA GLY A 188 3.23 -19.82 -8.18
C GLY A 188 3.31 -20.90 -9.26
N ALA A 189 3.61 -20.52 -10.52
CA ALA A 189 3.69 -21.45 -11.64
C ALA A 189 5.05 -22.15 -11.70
N PRO A 190 5.10 -23.45 -12.09
CA PRO A 190 6.37 -24.09 -12.43
C PRO A 190 7.00 -23.42 -13.65
N PRO A 191 8.35 -23.33 -13.74
CA PRO A 191 9.01 -22.68 -14.87
C PRO A 191 8.60 -23.35 -16.19
N PRO A 192 8.42 -22.58 -17.29
CA PRO A 192 8.08 -23.16 -18.58
C PRO A 192 9.15 -24.17 -18.99
N ALA A 193 8.73 -25.36 -19.42
CA ALA A 193 9.63 -26.38 -19.93
C ALA A 193 10.43 -25.78 -21.09
N ALA A 194 11.77 -25.84 -21.00
CA ALA A 194 12.63 -25.41 -22.10
C ALA A 194 12.37 -26.34 -23.30
N SER A 195 11.84 -25.76 -24.38
CA SER A 195 11.66 -26.41 -25.68
C SER A 195 12.93 -26.35 -26.51
#